data_AF-A0A7S2IDW5-F1
#
_entry.id   AF-A0A7S2IDW5-F1
#
_cell.length_a   1.000
_cell.length_b   1.000
_cell.length_c   1.000
_cell.angle_alpha   90.00
_cell.angle_beta   90.00
_cell.angle_gamma   90.00
#
_symmetry.space_group_name_H-M   'P 1'
#
loop_
_entity.id
_entity.type
_entity.pdbx_description
1 polymer ?
#
loop_
_entity_poly.entity_id
_entity_poly.type
_entity_poly.pdbx_seq_one_letter_code
_entity_poly.pdbx_strand_id
1 'polypeptide(L)'
;AEEAIQRVLQAYSERGHTVQVEHHDDPSWTIFPAIGAALKEMAETEECFTVASMPDLSAWAVGVGMRGKCRQKAATLALATTLVLQAADTGEEIDLDGLPAFVD
;
A
#
# COMPACT_ATOMS: atom_id res chain seq x y z
N ALA A 1 -4.03 6.93 -10.34
CA ALA A 1 -3.45 6.06 -9.29
C ALA A 1 -1.93 5.99 -9.37
N GLU A 2 -1.33 5.56 -10.49
CA GLU A 2 0.13 5.42 -10.58
C GLU A 2 0.90 6.75 -10.39
N GLU A 3 0.40 7.84 -10.98
CA GLU A 3 0.97 9.18 -10.77
C GLU A 3 0.88 9.63 -9.30
N ALA A 4 -0.24 9.34 -8.62
CA ALA A 4 -0.42 9.67 -7.20
C ALA A 4 0.60 8.91 -6.33
N ILE A 5 0.80 7.61 -6.60
CA ILE A 5 1.81 6.80 -5.92
C ILE A 5 3.19 7.43 -6.11
N GLN A 6 3.57 7.75 -7.35
CA GLN A 6 4.87 8.36 -7.63
C GLN A 6 5.04 9.71 -6.93
N ARG A 7 3.99 10.53 -6.85
CA ARG A 7 4.03 11.82 -6.14
C ARG A 7 4.29 11.64 -4.65
N VAL A 8 3.58 10.70 -4.01
CA VAL A 8 3.77 10.38 -2.59
C VAL A 8 5.20 9.90 -2.34
N LEU A 9 5.67 8.94 -3.14
CA LEU A 9 7.01 8.39 -3.02
C LEU A 9 8.09 9.47 -3.22
N GLN A 10 7.93 10.34 -4.23
CA GLN A 10 8.84 11.46 -4.48
C GLN A 10 8.89 12.43 -3.30
N ALA A 11 7.76 12.77 -2.68
CA ALA A 11 7.71 13.65 -1.53
C ALA A 11 8.53 13.10 -0.34
N TYR A 12 8.49 11.79 -0.09
CA TYR A 12 9.33 11.17 0.94
C TYR A 12 10.80 11.11 0.55
N SER A 13 11.13 10.89 -0.72
CA SER A 13 12.51 10.98 -1.20
C SER A 13 13.10 12.36 -0.96
N GLU A 14 12.33 13.43 -1.19
CA GLU A 14 12.75 14.83 -0.97
C GLU A 14 12.95 15.15 0.52
N ARG A 15 12.25 14.45 1.40
CA ARG A 15 12.44 14.49 2.86
C ARG A 15 13.65 13.66 3.33
N GLY A 16 14.37 13.03 2.41
CA GLY A 16 15.60 12.28 2.70
C GLY A 16 15.40 10.80 3.04
N HIS A 17 14.19 10.27 2.85
CA HIS A 17 13.88 8.86 3.09
C HIS A 17 14.30 7.97 1.93
N THR A 18 14.64 6.72 2.25
CA THR A 18 14.89 5.70 1.22
C THR A 18 13.57 5.12 0.74
N VAL A 19 13.23 5.41 -0.51
CA VAL A 19 11.96 5.00 -1.11
C VAL A 19 12.11 3.62 -1.78
N GLN A 20 12.12 2.57 -0.96
CA GLN A 20 12.14 1.19 -1.44
C GLN A 20 10.92 0.43 -0.92
N VAL A 21 10.00 0.11 -1.82
CA VAL A 21 8.85 -0.74 -1.50
C VAL A 21 9.26 -2.20 -1.64
N GLU A 22 9.10 -2.96 -0.58
CA GLU A 22 9.25 -4.41 -0.57
C GLU A 22 7.89 -5.07 -0.74
N HIS A 23 7.80 -6.05 -1.64
CA HIS A 23 6.58 -6.82 -1.87
C HIS A 23 6.76 -8.25 -1.38
N HIS A 24 5.91 -8.66 -0.45
CA HIS A 24 5.83 -10.01 0.08
C HIS A 24 4.55 -10.65 -0.43
N ASP A 25 4.68 -11.46 -1.49
CA ASP A 25 3.55 -12.12 -2.12
C ASP A 25 3.15 -13.38 -1.34
N ASP A 26 1.90 -13.48 -0.90
CA ASP A 26 1.44 -14.58 -0.04
C ASP A 26 0.06 -15.12 -0.46
N PRO A 27 -0.04 -15.78 -1.62
CA PRO A 27 -1.29 -16.34 -2.12
C PRO A 27 -1.81 -17.53 -1.30
N SER A 28 -0.98 -18.12 -0.43
CA SER A 28 -1.30 -19.31 0.36
C SER A 28 -1.33 -19.05 1.87
N TRP A 29 -1.21 -17.80 2.30
CA TRP A 29 -1.22 -17.36 3.70
C TRP A 29 -0.16 -18.04 4.57
N THR A 30 1.01 -18.33 3.99
CA THR A 30 2.11 -19.03 4.68
C THR A 30 3.11 -18.07 5.32
N ILE A 31 3.22 -16.85 4.81
CA ILE A 31 4.14 -15.82 5.32
C ILE A 31 3.44 -15.02 6.43
N PHE A 32 2.18 -14.64 6.19
CA PHE A 32 1.37 -13.85 7.12
C PHE A 32 0.01 -14.51 7.40
N PRO A 33 -0.02 -15.68 8.07
CA PRO A 33 -1.27 -16.41 8.33
C PRO A 33 -2.31 -15.59 9.09
N ALA A 34 -1.89 -14.66 9.94
CA ALA A 34 -2.78 -13.76 10.66
C ALA A 34 -3.58 -12.82 9.73
N ILE A 35 -2.97 -12.36 8.62
CA ILE A 35 -3.66 -11.54 7.61
C ILE A 35 -4.71 -12.39 6.89
N GLY A 36 -4.35 -13.63 6.51
CA GLY A 36 -5.29 -14.57 5.90
C GLY A 36 -6.50 -14.88 6.79
N ALA A 37 -6.25 -15.10 8.09
CA ALA A 37 -7.31 -15.31 9.07
C ALA A 37 -8.24 -14.10 9.18
N ALA A 38 -7.70 -12.89 9.26
CA ALA A 38 -8.50 -11.66 9.31
C ALA A 38 -9.32 -11.45 8.02
N LEU A 39 -8.74 -11.71 6.84
CA LEU A 39 -9.46 -11.61 5.57
C LEU A 39 -10.60 -12.62 5.48
N LYS A 40 -10.43 -13.83 6.03
CA LYS A 40 -11.47 -14.87 6.06
C LYS A 40 -12.68 -14.49 6.92
N GLU A 41 -12.51 -13.64 7.91
CA GLU A 41 -13.63 -13.08 8.68
C GLU A 41 -14.43 -12.05 7.88
N MET A 42 -13.82 -11.44 6.86
CA MET A 42 -14.41 -10.37 6.05
C MET A 42 -14.95 -10.84 4.70
N ALA A 43 -14.42 -11.94 4.14
CA ALA A 43 -14.75 -12.43 2.81
C ALA A 43 -15.24 -13.89 2.86
N GLU A 44 -16.21 -14.22 2.00
CA GLU A 44 -16.74 -15.59 1.87
C GLU A 44 -15.73 -16.55 1.22
N THR A 45 -14.76 -16.01 0.48
CA THR A 45 -13.75 -16.75 -0.27
C THR A 45 -12.34 -16.50 0.25
N GLU A 46 -11.47 -17.51 0.12
CA GLU A 46 -10.05 -17.34 0.43
C GLU A 46 -9.40 -16.43 -0.62
N GLU A 47 -9.01 -15.24 -0.19
CA GLU A 47 -8.39 -14.23 -1.03
C GLU A 47 -6.85 -14.29 -1.02
N CYS A 48 -6.23 -14.27 -2.20
CA CYS A 48 -4.78 -14.08 -2.33
C CYS A 48 -4.40 -12.64 -2.00
N PHE A 49 -3.29 -12.42 -1.30
CA PHE A 49 -2.82 -11.07 -0.98
C PHE A 49 -1.32 -10.89 -1.18
N THR A 50 -0.91 -9.62 -1.25
CA THR A 50 0.48 -9.18 -1.19
C THR A 50 0.59 -8.13 -0.08
N VAL A 51 1.62 -8.22 0.74
CA VAL A 51 1.99 -7.15 1.67
C VAL A 51 3.04 -6.26 1.00
N ALA A 52 2.77 -4.97 0.90
CA ALA A 52 3.76 -3.95 0.53
C ALA A 52 4.26 -3.27 1.80
N SER A 53 5.58 -3.21 2.01
CA SER A 53 6.19 -2.58 3.18
C SER A 53 7.29 -1.61 2.80
N MET A 54 7.46 -0.56 3.60
CA MET A 54 8.59 0.35 3.55
C MET A 54 9.18 0.48 4.96
N PRO A 55 10.20 -0.32 5.30
CA PRO A 55 10.76 -0.38 6.65
C PRO A 55 11.28 0.97 7.17
N ASP A 56 11.89 1.78 6.29
CA ASP A 56 12.43 3.12 6.62
C ASP A 56 11.35 4.06 7.19
N LEU A 57 10.09 3.88 6.75
CA LEU A 57 8.93 4.66 7.18
C LEU A 57 8.04 3.92 8.18
N SER A 58 8.44 2.72 8.62
CA SER A 58 7.63 1.85 9.48
C SER A 58 6.18 1.67 8.97
N ALA A 59 6.01 1.65 7.64
CA ALA A 59 4.73 1.60 6.98
C ALA A 59 4.55 0.30 6.20
N TRP A 60 3.34 -0.24 6.20
CA TRP A 60 2.97 -1.41 5.42
C TRP A 60 1.48 -1.37 5.08
N ALA A 61 1.10 -2.09 4.02
CA ALA A 61 -0.28 -2.23 3.61
C ALA A 61 -0.50 -3.54 2.85
N VAL A 62 -1.77 -3.95 2.75
CA VAL A 62 -2.17 -5.19 2.09
C VAL A 62 -2.95 -4.87 0.82
N GLY A 63 -2.58 -5.53 -0.28
CA GLY A 63 -3.34 -5.57 -1.51
C GLY A 63 -3.92 -6.95 -1.73
N VAL A 64 -5.21 -7.02 -2.04
CA VAL A 64 -5.95 -8.28 -2.18
C VAL A 64 -6.33 -8.49 -3.65
N GLY A 65 -6.23 -9.73 -4.12
CA GLY A 65 -6.72 -10.14 -5.44
C GLY A 65 -6.06 -11.38 -6.02
N MET A 66 -6.82 -12.10 -6.84
CA MET A 66 -6.41 -13.37 -7.44
C MET A 66 -5.21 -13.26 -8.41
N ARG A 67 -5.03 -12.10 -9.06
CA ARG A 67 -3.94 -11.89 -10.03
C ARG A 67 -2.74 -11.21 -9.37
N GLY A 68 -1.57 -11.84 -9.40
CA GLY A 68 -0.35 -11.36 -8.72
C GLY A 68 0.02 -9.91 -8.98
N LYS A 69 0.12 -9.51 -10.25
CA LYS A 69 0.43 -8.12 -10.60
C LYS A 69 -0.65 -7.13 -10.13
N CYS A 70 -1.92 -7.55 -10.08
CA CYS A 70 -3.01 -6.69 -9.63
C CYS A 70 -2.95 -6.47 -8.12
N ARG A 71 -2.77 -7.55 -7.33
CA ARG A 71 -2.66 -7.42 -5.86
C ARG A 71 -1.39 -6.69 -5.43
N GLN A 72 -0.27 -6.82 -6.15
CA GLN A 72 0.92 -5.99 -5.93
C GLN A 72 0.65 -4.50 -6.15
N LYS A 73 0.01 -4.15 -7.28
CA LYS A 73 -0.39 -2.76 -7.55
C LYS A 73 -1.35 -2.22 -6.50
N ALA A 74 -2.32 -3.03 -6.07
CA ALA A 74 -3.25 -2.68 -5.00
C ALA A 74 -2.51 -2.44 -3.67
N ALA A 75 -1.55 -3.31 -3.31
CA ALA A 75 -0.76 -3.18 -2.10
C ALA A 75 0.08 -1.88 -2.12
N THR A 76 0.70 -1.55 -3.24
CA THR A 76 1.46 -0.29 -3.39
C THR A 76 0.55 0.93 -3.27
N LEU A 77 -0.65 0.90 -3.85
CA LEU A 77 -1.62 2.00 -3.71
C LEU A 77 -2.07 2.17 -2.26
N ALA A 78 -2.37 1.06 -1.57
CA ALA A 78 -2.73 1.08 -0.16
C ALA A 78 -1.58 1.58 0.72
N LEU A 79 -0.34 1.23 0.39
CA LEU A 79 0.86 1.74 1.07
C LEU A 79 1.00 3.25 0.88
N ALA A 80 0.88 3.75 -0.35
CA ALA A 80 0.93 5.20 -0.62
C ALA A 80 -0.17 5.95 0.14
N THR A 81 -1.37 5.36 0.25
CA THR A 81 -2.47 5.93 1.04
C THR A 81 -2.12 5.98 2.54
N THR A 82 -1.51 4.91 3.06
CA THR A 82 -1.04 4.85 4.46
C THR A 82 -0.03 5.95 4.75
N LEU A 83 0.92 6.17 3.83
CA LEU A 83 1.92 7.23 3.96
C LEU A 83 1.28 8.64 3.97
N VAL A 84 0.32 8.90 3.08
CA VAL A 84 -0.43 10.18 3.09
C VAL A 84 -1.15 10.41 4.41
N LEU A 85 -1.79 9.36 4.97
CA LEU A 85 -2.48 9.46 6.27
C LEU A 85 -1.48 9.73 7.40
N GLN A 86 -0.35 9.02 7.44
CA GLN A 86 0.70 9.26 8.44
C GLN A 86 1.25 10.70 8.36
N ALA A 87 1.45 11.20 7.15
CA ALA A 87 1.93 12.56 6.91
C ALA A 87 0.91 13.60 7.41
N ALA A 88 -0.39 13.35 7.22
CA ALA A 88 -1.44 14.20 7.76
C ALA A 88 -1.46 14.21 9.30
N ASP A 89 -1.26 13.05 9.94
CA ASP A 89 -1.23 12.93 11.41
C ASP A 89 -0.07 13.72 12.04
N THR A 90 1.04 13.91 11.33
CA THR A 90 2.20 14.69 11.79
C THR A 90 2.18 16.15 11.36
N GLY A 91 1.18 16.58 10.58
CA GLY A 91 1.08 17.93 10.02
C GLY A 91 1.99 18.19 8.81
N GLU A 92 2.57 17.14 8.22
CA GLU A 92 3.44 17.20 7.05
C GLU A 92 2.69 16.83 5.75
N GLU A 93 1.64 17.57 5.43
CA GLU A 93 0.76 17.28 4.30
C GLU A 93 1.51 17.01 2.98
N ILE A 94 1.01 16.04 2.21
CA ILE A 94 1.52 15.72 0.88
C ILE A 94 0.60 16.38 -0.14
N ASP A 95 1.18 17.20 -1.00
CA ASP A 95 0.45 17.85 -2.08
C ASP A 95 -0.02 16.81 -3.13
N LEU A 96 -1.33 16.63 -3.19
CA LEU A 96 -2.03 15.79 -4.16
C LEU A 96 -2.85 16.62 -5.15
N ASP A 97 -2.70 17.95 -5.16
CA ASP A 97 -3.45 18.83 -6.05
C ASP A 97 -3.12 18.56 -7.53
N GLY A 98 -4.14 18.78 -8.38
CA GLY A 98 -4.03 18.54 -9.81
C GLY A 98 -4.06 17.07 -10.23
N LEU A 99 -4.08 16.13 -9.28
CA LEU A 99 -4.36 14.74 -9.60
C LEU A 99 -5.85 14.56 -9.93
N PRO A 100 -6.19 13.68 -10.90
CA PRO A 100 -7.57 13.44 -11.24
C PRO A 100 -8.31 12.87 -10.03
N ALA A 101 -9.46 13.45 -9.71
CA ALA A 101 -10.38 12.86 -8.75
C ALA A 101 -10.79 11.46 -9.25
N PHE A 102 -10.99 10.53 -8.32
CA PHE A 102 -11.65 9.28 -8.61
C PHE A 102 -13.11 9.60 -8.91
N VAL A 103 -13.43 9.78 -10.19
CA VAL A 103 -14.80 9.92 -10.69
C VAL A 103 -15.28 8.56 -11.16
N ASP A 104 -16.47 8.17 -10.69
CA ASP A 104 -17.14 6.91 -11.05
C ASP A 104 -17.57 6.87 -12.53
#